data_AF-A0A940JXU6-F1
#
_entry.id   AF-A0A940JXU6-F1
#
_cell.length_a   1.000
_cell.length_b   1.000
_cell.length_c   1.000
_cell.angle_alpha   90.00
_cell.angle_beta   90.00
_cell.angle_gamma   90.00
#
_symmetry.space_group_name_H-M   'P 1'
#
loop_
_entity.id
_entity.type
_entity.pdbx_description
1 polymer ?
#
loop_
_entity_poly.entity_id
_entity_poly.type
_entity_poly.pdbx_seq_one_letter_code
_entity_poly.pdbx_strand_id
1 'polypeptide(L)'
;MEQGSDPLVSPIARRVLEHLVDWWPAPRDADALAFGLTGPDGDRHLLTVMEALCDAGLVMYEAIVMRDGAPCFRDTVITQSGFAALQAMQRRHPGRG
;
A
#
# COMPACT_ATOMS: atom_id res chain seq x y z
N MET A 1 -13.39 -9.39 -20.92
CA MET A 1 -12.58 -10.33 -20.11
C MET A 1 -11.49 -9.51 -19.47
N GLU A 2 -11.79 -8.85 -18.36
CA GLU A 2 -10.79 -8.12 -17.59
C GLU A 2 -10.59 -8.93 -16.33
N GLN A 3 -9.55 -9.76 -16.30
CA GLN A 3 -9.05 -10.29 -15.04
C GLN A 3 -8.49 -9.08 -14.30
N GLY A 4 -9.36 -8.37 -13.56
CA GLY A 4 -8.92 -7.40 -12.58
C GLY A 4 -8.05 -8.15 -11.59
N SER A 5 -6.73 -7.98 -11.70
CA SER A 5 -5.80 -8.46 -10.69
C SER A 5 -6.25 -7.85 -9.38
N ASP A 6 -6.81 -8.67 -8.49
CA ASP A 6 -7.21 -8.24 -7.17
C ASP A 6 -5.99 -7.58 -6.52
N PRO A 7 -6.04 -6.26 -6.22
CA PRO A 7 -4.87 -5.54 -5.70
C PRO A 7 -4.38 -6.16 -4.39
N LEU A 8 -5.23 -6.93 -3.71
CA LEU A 8 -4.92 -7.69 -2.51
C LEU A 8 -3.98 -8.89 -2.73
N VAL A 9 -3.75 -9.28 -3.99
CA VAL A 9 -2.79 -10.34 -4.37
C VAL A 9 -1.39 -9.75 -4.59
N SER A 10 -1.24 -8.42 -4.70
CA SER A 10 0.06 -7.78 -4.87
C SER A 10 0.91 -7.87 -3.59
N PRO A 11 2.14 -8.42 -3.66
CA PRO A 11 3.06 -8.40 -2.52
C PRO A 11 3.36 -7.00 -2.00
N ILE A 12 3.36 -6.00 -2.88
CA ILE A 12 3.57 -4.60 -2.49
C ILE A 12 2.35 -4.05 -1.76
N ALA A 13 1.13 -4.36 -2.21
CA ALA A 13 -0.09 -3.93 -1.49
C ALA A 13 -0.11 -4.45 -0.06
N ARG A 14 0.25 -5.73 0.14
CA ARG A 14 0.42 -6.31 1.47
C ARG A 14 1.46 -5.57 2.29
N ARG A 15 2.65 -5.29 1.73
CA ARG A 15 3.72 -4.55 2.42
C ARG A 15 3.31 -3.12 2.79
N VAL A 16 2.54 -2.44 1.94
CA VAL A 16 1.98 -1.12 2.26
C VAL A 16 1.07 -1.21 3.48
N LEU A 17 0.14 -2.16 3.49
CA LEU A 17 -0.77 -2.35 4.63
C LEU A 17 -0.01 -2.72 5.91
N GLU A 18 0.96 -3.65 5.83
CA GLU A 18 1.82 -4.02 6.97
C GLU A 18 2.58 -2.80 7.49
N HIS A 19 3.21 -2.03 6.60
CA HIS A 19 3.93 -0.80 6.96
C HIS A 19 3.04 0.20 7.68
N LEU A 20 1.83 0.47 7.17
CA LEU A 20 0.92 1.45 7.78
C LEU A 20 0.34 0.98 9.12
N VAL A 21 0.15 -0.33 9.32
CA VAL A 21 -0.34 -0.88 10.59
C VAL A 21 0.63 -0.65 11.73
N ASP A 22 1.94 -0.73 11.47
CA ASP A 22 2.96 -0.48 12.49
C ASP A 22 2.90 0.94 13.07
N TRP A 23 2.28 1.88 12.35
CA TRP A 23 2.11 3.27 12.78
C TRP A 23 0.69 3.62 13.20
N TRP A 24 -0.29 2.72 13.08
CA TRP A 24 -1.68 3.01 13.44
C TRP A 24 -1.81 3.47 14.90
N PRO A 25 -2.55 4.57 15.21
CA PRO A 25 -3.41 5.36 14.32
C PRO A 25 -2.72 6.59 13.69
N ALA A 26 -1.40 6.73 13.81
CA ALA A 26 -0.67 7.88 13.29
C ALA A 26 -0.47 7.80 11.77
N PRO A 27 -0.60 8.91 11.04
CA PRO A 27 -0.27 8.97 9.62
C PRO A 27 1.23 8.80 9.38
N ARG A 28 1.57 8.24 8.21
CA ARG A 28 2.94 8.05 7.77
C ARG A 28 3.08 8.31 6.27
N ASP A 29 4.17 8.94 5.88
CA ASP A 29 4.51 9.08 4.47
C ASP A 29 4.86 7.72 3.85
N ALA A 30 4.40 7.50 2.63
CA ALA A 30 4.72 6.30 1.85
C ALA A 30 5.33 6.69 0.50
N ASP A 31 6.53 6.20 0.22
CA ASP A 31 7.23 6.40 -1.06
C ASP A 31 7.79 5.07 -1.56
N ALA A 32 8.24 5.04 -2.82
CA ALA A 32 8.70 3.81 -3.47
C ALA A 32 9.89 3.18 -2.72
N LEU A 33 10.80 4.02 -2.20
CA LEU A 33 12.01 3.59 -1.51
C LEU A 33 11.69 2.89 -0.18
N ALA A 34 10.65 3.33 0.53
CA ALA A 34 10.16 2.65 1.74
C ALA A 34 9.80 1.17 1.52
N PHE A 35 9.49 0.79 0.27
CA PHE A 35 9.15 -0.58 -0.13
C PHE A 35 10.23 -1.28 -0.95
N GLY A 36 11.41 -0.66 -1.10
CA GLY A 36 12.52 -1.17 -1.90
C GLY A 36 12.28 -1.10 -3.41
N LEU A 37 11.32 -0.28 -3.85
CA LEU A 37 11.06 0.00 -5.25
C LEU A 37 11.96 1.17 -5.69
N THR A 38 12.61 1.04 -6.84
CA THR A 38 13.57 2.04 -7.32
C THR A 38 13.32 2.40 -8.78
N GLY A 39 13.62 3.65 -9.12
CA GLY A 39 13.47 4.17 -10.47
C GLY A 39 12.00 4.37 -10.91
N PRO A 40 11.80 4.84 -12.15
CA PRO A 40 10.49 5.25 -12.65
C PRO A 40 9.43 4.13 -12.66
N ASP A 41 9.85 2.89 -12.89
CA ASP A 41 8.96 1.73 -12.86
C ASP A 41 8.51 1.40 -11.43
N GLY A 42 9.38 1.58 -10.44
CA GLY A 42 9.06 1.43 -9.03
C GLY A 42 8.04 2.47 -8.58
N ASP A 43 8.24 3.72 -8.98
CA ASP A 43 7.30 4.83 -8.70
C ASP A 43 5.93 4.55 -9.31
N ARG A 44 5.90 4.15 -10.59
CA ARG A 44 4.64 3.79 -11.29
C ARG A 44 3.94 2.61 -10.62
N HIS A 45 4.70 1.61 -10.17
CA HIS A 45 4.15 0.46 -9.48
C HIS A 45 3.53 0.85 -8.14
N LEU A 46 4.20 1.67 -7.34
CA LEU A 46 3.62 2.17 -6.08
C LEU A 46 2.37 3.01 -6.33
N LEU A 47 2.40 3.90 -7.33
CA LEU A 47 1.22 4.71 -7.71
C LEU A 47 0.01 3.82 -7.99
N THR A 48 0.20 2.77 -8.81
CA THR A 48 -0.86 1.83 -9.18
C THR A 48 -1.41 1.08 -7.96
N VAL A 49 -0.52 0.64 -7.06
CA VAL A 49 -0.91 -0.07 -5.85
C VAL A 49 -1.68 0.84 -4.88
N MET A 50 -1.19 2.06 -4.66
CA MET A 50 -1.81 3.02 -3.76
C MET A 50 -3.17 3.49 -4.27
N GLU A 51 -3.32 3.69 -5.59
CA GLU A 51 -4.61 3.99 -6.24
C GLU A 51 -5.60 2.85 -5.98
N ALA A 52 -5.20 1.60 -6.26
CA ALA A 52 -6.08 0.45 -6.05
C ALA A 52 -6.44 0.20 -4.58
N LEU A 53 -5.52 0.45 -3.63
CA LEU A 53 -5.80 0.37 -2.19
C LEU A 53 -6.75 1.49 -1.74
N CYS A 54 -6.63 2.70 -2.30
CA CYS A 54 -7.51 3.82 -2.02
C CYS A 54 -8.92 3.58 -2.58
N ASP A 55 -9.02 3.10 -3.82
CA ASP A 55 -10.29 2.75 -4.47
C ASP A 55 -11.03 1.63 -3.73
N ALA A 56 -10.28 0.67 -3.16
CA ALA A 56 -10.82 -0.37 -2.30
C ALA A 56 -11.17 0.11 -0.87
N GLY A 57 -10.91 1.38 -0.55
CA GLY A 57 -11.17 1.99 0.76
C GLY A 57 -10.27 1.44 1.87
N LEU A 58 -9.09 0.92 1.54
CA LEU A 58 -8.18 0.25 2.47
C LEU A 58 -7.12 1.18 3.05
N VAL A 59 -6.77 2.22 2.30
CA VAL A 59 -5.89 3.30 2.75
C VAL A 59 -6.51 4.65 2.41
N MET A 60 -6.07 5.68 3.12
CA MET A 60 -6.33 7.07 2.80
C MET A 60 -5.01 7.83 2.86
N TYR A 61 -4.85 8.85 2.06
CA TYR A 61 -3.71 9.76 2.10
C TYR A 61 -4.20 11.19 1.89
N GLU A 62 -3.45 12.17 2.38
CA GLU A 62 -3.84 13.57 2.25
C GLU A 62 -3.52 14.11 0.85
N ALA A 63 -2.31 13.84 0.36
CA ALA A 63 -1.85 14.34 -0.93
C ALA A 63 -0.74 13.46 -1.51
N ILE A 64 -0.56 13.55 -2.83
CA ILE A 64 0.64 13.08 -3.52
C ILE A 64 1.54 14.29 -3.75
N VAL A 65 2.77 14.25 -3.23
CA VAL A 65 3.77 15.31 -3.37
C VAL A 65 5.03 14.77 -4.06
N MET A 66 5.77 15.64 -4.73
CA MET A 66 7.10 15.28 -5.26
C MET A 66 8.16 15.51 -4.18
N ARG A 67 8.85 14.45 -3.77
CA ARG A 67 9.98 14.48 -2.82
C ARG A 67 11.20 13.89 -3.51
N ASP A 68 12.28 14.66 -3.59
CA ASP A 68 13.55 14.22 -4.19
C ASP A 68 13.42 13.66 -5.62
N GLY A 69 12.45 14.18 -6.39
CA GLY A 69 12.19 13.75 -7.76
C GLY A 69 11.29 12.52 -7.91
N ALA A 70 10.76 11.97 -6.81
CA ALA A 70 9.85 10.83 -6.80
C ALA A 70 8.49 11.17 -6.14
N PRO A 71 7.40 10.49 -6.50
CA PRO A 71 6.10 10.65 -5.84
C PRO A 71 6.12 10.08 -4.42
N CYS A 72 5.52 10.82 -3.50
CA CYS A 72 5.37 10.47 -2.09
C CYS A 72 3.92 10.72 -1.65
N PHE A 73 3.30 9.72 -1.02
CA PHE A 73 1.96 9.80 -0.46
C PHE A 73 2.05 10.33 0.97
N ARG A 74 1.71 11.62 1.13
CA ARG A 74 1.80 12.30 2.41
C ARG A 74 0.67 11.90 3.34
N ASP A 75 1.02 11.72 4.61
CA ASP A 75 0.08 11.44 5.69
C ASP A 75 -0.85 10.26 5.37
N THR A 76 -0.26 9.16 4.92
CA THR A 76 -0.99 7.95 4.58
C THR A 76 -1.38 7.22 5.87
N VAL A 77 -2.63 6.77 5.92
CA VAL A 77 -3.18 5.94 7.00
C VAL A 77 -3.86 4.72 6.39
N ILE A 78 -3.74 3.58 7.06
CA ILE A 78 -4.61 2.43 6.77
C ILE A 78 -5.99 2.69 7.38
N THR A 79 -7.05 2.19 6.75
CA THR A 79 -8.43 2.28 7.25
C THR A 79 -8.78 1.03 8.05
N GLN A 80 -9.93 1.05 8.75
CA GLN A 80 -10.43 -0.15 9.44
C GLN A 80 -10.64 -1.32 8.46
N SER A 81 -11.10 -1.04 7.24
CA SER A 81 -11.24 -2.01 6.17
C SER A 81 -9.88 -2.56 5.72
N GLY A 82 -8.87 -1.70 5.60
CA GLY A 82 -7.49 -2.11 5.32
C GLY A 82 -6.93 -3.06 6.37
N PHE A 83 -7.13 -2.75 7.65
CA PHE A 83 -6.70 -3.60 8.76
C PHE A 83 -7.38 -4.97 8.72
N ALA A 84 -8.69 -5.00 8.46
CA ALA A 84 -9.44 -6.26 8.32
C ALA A 84 -8.96 -7.07 7.09
N ALA A 85 -8.68 -6.41 5.97
CA ALA A 85 -8.15 -7.05 4.77
C ALA A 85 -6.77 -7.68 5.04
N LEU A 86 -5.87 -6.96 5.72
CA LEU A 86 -4.56 -7.49 6.11
C LEU A 86 -4.68 -8.75 7.00
N GLN A 87 -5.56 -8.73 8.00
CA GLN A 87 -5.82 -9.92 8.81
C GLN A 87 -6.34 -11.10 7.97
N ALA A 88 -7.22 -10.84 7.00
CA ALA A 88 -7.72 -11.88 6.11
C ALA A 88 -6.59 -12.47 5.23
N MET A 89 -5.66 -11.65 4.75
CA MET A 89 -4.48 -12.10 4.01
C MET A 89 -3.59 -13.01 4.87
N GLN A 90 -3.33 -12.63 6.12
CA GLN A 90 -2.51 -13.41 7.06
C GLN A 90 -3.14 -14.77 7.37
N ARG A 91 -4.46 -14.84 7.55
CA ARG A 91 -5.19 -16.10 7.80
C ARG A 91 -5.21 -17.04 6.58
N ARG A 92 -5.11 -16.50 5.37
CA ARG A 92 -5.02 -17.29 4.12
C ARG A 92 -3.61 -17.82 3.84
N HIS A 93 -2.59 -17.28 4.52
CA HIS A 93 -1.21 -17.76 4.48
C HIS A 93 -0.70 -18.08 5.90
N PRO A 94 -1.27 -19.08 6.61
CA PRO A 94 -0.57 -19.66 7.74
C PRO A 94 0.73 -20.26 7.18
N GLY A 95 1.86 -19.93 7.79
CA GLY A 95 3.19 -20.14 7.21
C GLY A 95 3.39 -21.47 6.48
N ARG A 96 4.11 -21.41 5.35
CA ARG A 96 5.08 -22.48 5.08
C ARG A 96 6.01 -22.50 6.29
N GLY A 97 5.84 -23.52 7.14
CA GLY A 97 6.81 -23.87 8.18
C GLY A 97 8.13 -24.33 7.59
#